data_AF-A0A5Q2RPB3-F1
#
_entry.id   AF-A0A5Q2RPB3-F1
#
_cell.length_a   1.000
_cell.length_b   1.000
_cell.length_c   1.000
_cell.angle_alpha   90.00
_cell.angle_beta   90.00
_cell.angle_gamma   90.00
#
_symmetry.space_group_name_H-M   'P 1'
#
loop_
_entity.id
_entity.type
_entity.pdbx_description
1 polymer ?
#
loop_
_entity_poly.entity_id
_entity_poly.type
_entity_poly.pdbx_seq_one_letter_code
_entity_poly.pdbx_strand_id
1 'polypeptide(L)'
;MQWCRPRRARRREVQQTGWCSDVRCPQGRAGTCGCEGSQRRSPHRHGAVASQAKGEGGLDRVLPAVTRRPRGPAPAPRRVGATGAPYRSSRREPPTRALDLESTPRRTVPRMAERARVGTLPWRQLGARQVNLLLEVAIVTAIATGLTSWAVGTGWSRWWTFAHAVAGLTLLVLAGSKYRRSVRPGMRRGRLSRWLSVAFGVGVLAVVVLGLLHSTGSWWGVGYWSALWTHFLLAFCLVPLLVWHVTSRPSRPRAVDLDRRLLLGGGAAVGAAAVLAGTVEVAERALGVAGADRRFTGSHEIGSFDPARMPTVSWIDDESPDDVDPATWPLVIAGRDVAVADLVAVARPVAGRLDCTGGWWSEQSWDAVPLSELIDAAGARSIRVRSVTGYERLVPARDAASTYLAVGYGGEPLRRGHGAPVRLVAPSRRGPWWIKWVVAVELDDRPWWFQVPFPTT
;
A
#
# COMPACT_ATOMS: atom_id res chain seq x y z
N MET A 1 54.61 -1.42 -30.93
CA MET A 1 54.25 -1.26 -29.50
C MET A 1 52.99 -2.08 -29.21
N GLN A 2 53.11 -3.24 -28.56
CA GLN A 2 52.08 -3.90 -27.75
C GLN A 2 52.71 -5.15 -27.11
N TRP A 3 52.68 -5.23 -25.78
CA TRP A 3 53.28 -6.31 -24.99
C TRP A 3 52.21 -7.14 -24.28
N CYS A 4 52.38 -8.47 -24.37
CA CYS A 4 52.01 -9.60 -23.51
C CYS A 4 50.72 -9.69 -22.65
N ARG A 5 50.10 -10.88 -22.75
CA ARG A 5 49.14 -11.53 -21.82
C ARG A 5 49.79 -11.92 -20.47
N PRO A 6 48.97 -12.31 -19.45
CA PRO A 6 48.79 -13.76 -19.16
C PRO A 6 47.36 -14.22 -18.77
N ARG A 7 47.23 -15.55 -18.57
CA ARG A 7 46.06 -16.44 -18.52
C ARG A 7 45.37 -16.62 -17.14
N ARG A 8 44.08 -17.03 -17.22
CA ARG A 8 43.28 -18.01 -16.40
C ARG A 8 42.86 -17.68 -14.94
N ALA A 9 41.56 -17.87 -14.68
CA ALA A 9 41.04 -18.90 -13.76
C ALA A 9 39.54 -19.22 -14.04
N ARG A 10 39.23 -20.49 -14.36
CA ARG A 10 37.87 -21.06 -14.35
C ARG A 10 37.56 -21.48 -12.90
N ARG A 11 36.40 -21.11 -12.35
CA ARG A 11 35.88 -21.72 -11.12
C ARG A 11 34.96 -22.90 -11.45
N ARG A 12 35.17 -23.95 -10.66
CA ARG A 12 34.68 -25.32 -10.81
C ARG A 12 33.23 -25.48 -10.37
N GLU A 13 32.54 -26.33 -11.12
CA GLU A 13 31.39 -27.14 -10.74
C GLU A 13 31.66 -27.92 -9.45
N VAL A 14 30.71 -27.93 -8.52
CA VAL A 14 30.69 -28.84 -7.37
C VAL A 14 29.61 -29.88 -7.65
N GLN A 15 30.04 -31.01 -8.22
CA GLN A 15 29.32 -32.27 -8.13
C GLN A 15 29.57 -32.85 -6.73
N GLN A 16 28.51 -33.09 -5.97
CA GLN A 16 28.56 -34.04 -4.85
C GLN A 16 27.98 -35.36 -5.33
N THR A 17 28.87 -36.30 -5.61
CA THR A 17 28.59 -37.73 -5.72
C THR A 17 28.82 -38.36 -4.35
N GLY A 18 27.79 -39.01 -3.82
CA GLY A 18 27.89 -39.99 -2.74
C GLY A 18 27.62 -41.37 -3.33
N TRP A 19 28.65 -42.20 -3.34
CA TRP A 19 28.67 -43.58 -3.82
C TRP A 19 27.74 -44.50 -3.01
N CYS A 20 27.04 -45.41 -3.70
CA CYS A 20 26.89 -46.80 -3.27
C CYS A 20 26.72 -47.70 -4.51
N SER A 21 27.85 -48.31 -4.87
CA SER A 21 28.13 -49.57 -5.54
C SER A 21 27.08 -50.28 -6.41
N ASP A 22 27.48 -50.53 -7.66
CA ASP A 22 26.96 -51.53 -8.59
C ASP A 22 26.95 -52.96 -8.01
N VAL A 23 25.81 -53.65 -8.13
CA VAL A 23 25.76 -55.11 -8.31
C VAL A 23 24.78 -55.41 -9.45
N ARG A 24 25.30 -55.87 -10.59
CA ARG A 24 24.49 -56.53 -11.63
C ARG A 24 24.37 -58.02 -11.30
N CYS A 25 23.17 -58.58 -11.45
CA CYS A 25 22.92 -59.87 -12.14
C CYS A 25 21.39 -60.12 -12.30
N PRO A 26 20.92 -61.13 -13.06
CA PRO A 26 20.21 -60.95 -14.32
C PRO A 26 18.73 -61.41 -14.29
N GLN A 27 18.10 -61.38 -15.46
CA GLN A 27 16.74 -61.84 -15.78
C GLN A 27 16.19 -63.00 -14.93
N GLY A 28 14.95 -62.86 -14.44
CA GLY A 28 14.05 -63.99 -14.17
C GLY A 28 13.23 -63.93 -12.87
N ARG A 29 11.90 -63.88 -13.04
CA ARG A 29 10.79 -64.25 -12.13
C ARG A 29 10.43 -63.35 -10.93
N ALA A 30 9.15 -62.96 -10.97
CA ALA A 30 8.16 -62.74 -9.91
C ALA A 30 8.63 -62.58 -8.45
N GLY A 31 8.25 -61.44 -7.85
CA GLY A 31 8.26 -61.24 -6.41
C GLY A 31 7.90 -59.81 -6.02
N THR A 32 6.73 -59.63 -5.43
CA THR A 32 6.21 -58.39 -4.83
C THR A 32 7.06 -57.89 -3.67
N CYS A 33 7.37 -56.59 -3.62
CA CYS A 33 7.69 -55.89 -2.37
C CYS A 33 7.11 -54.46 -2.44
N GLY A 34 6.12 -54.21 -1.60
CA GLY A 34 5.41 -52.92 -1.50
C GLY A 34 6.19 -51.88 -0.71
N CYS A 35 5.83 -50.61 -0.92
CA CYS A 35 6.22 -49.50 -0.06
C CYS A 35 4.99 -49.00 0.69
N GLU A 36 5.08 -49.09 2.01
CA GLU A 36 4.05 -48.79 2.99
C GLU A 36 4.01 -47.28 3.29
N GLY A 37 2.81 -46.70 3.24
CA GLY A 37 2.55 -45.30 3.52
C GLY A 37 2.45 -45.01 5.01
N SER A 38 2.95 -43.86 5.46
CA SER A 38 2.73 -43.38 6.83
C SER A 38 1.70 -42.24 6.85
N GLN A 39 0.46 -42.60 7.21
CA GLN A 39 -0.54 -41.68 7.71
C GLN A 39 -0.39 -41.55 9.23
N ARG A 40 -0.37 -40.33 9.75
CA ARG A 40 -0.61 -40.05 11.18
C ARG A 40 -1.93 -39.30 11.32
N ARG A 41 -2.85 -39.88 12.09
CA ARG A 41 -4.11 -39.27 12.58
C ARG A 41 -4.09 -39.20 14.11
N SER A 42 -4.78 -38.18 14.62
CA SER A 42 -5.68 -38.14 15.81
C SER A 42 -5.42 -36.94 16.75
N PRO A 43 -6.38 -36.52 17.60
CA PRO A 43 -7.85 -36.41 17.42
C PRO A 43 -8.52 -35.18 18.13
N HIS A 44 -9.86 -35.06 17.94
CA HIS A 44 -10.90 -34.35 18.76
C HIS A 44 -11.01 -32.80 18.65
N ARG A 45 -12.19 -32.13 18.61
CA ARG A 45 -13.53 -32.36 19.21
C ARG A 45 -14.63 -31.42 18.61
N HIS A 46 -15.87 -31.93 18.57
CA HIS A 46 -17.25 -31.36 18.53
C HIS A 46 -17.59 -29.88 18.18
N GLY A 47 -18.70 -29.73 17.41
CA GLY A 47 -19.55 -28.53 17.40
C GLY A 47 -20.65 -28.47 16.32
N ALA A 48 -21.81 -29.03 16.63
CA ALA A 48 -23.16 -28.95 16.01
C ALA A 48 -23.47 -27.95 14.86
N VAL A 49 -24.14 -28.48 13.82
CA VAL A 49 -24.95 -27.75 12.84
C VAL A 49 -26.42 -27.89 13.24
N ALA A 50 -27.14 -26.77 13.30
CA ALA A 50 -28.59 -26.73 13.41
C ALA A 50 -29.17 -25.86 12.28
N SER A 51 -30.33 -26.32 11.81
CA SER A 51 -31.03 -26.04 10.58
C SER A 51 -31.70 -24.67 10.48
N GLN A 52 -31.79 -24.18 9.23
CA GLN A 52 -32.75 -23.16 8.79
C GLN A 52 -34.21 -23.66 8.92
N ALA A 53 -35.10 -22.76 9.36
CA ALA A 53 -36.52 -22.82 9.04
C ALA A 53 -37.07 -21.41 8.82
N LYS A 54 -37.87 -21.29 7.76
CA LYS A 54 -38.62 -20.12 7.28
C LYS A 54 -39.70 -19.67 8.27
N GLY A 55 -40.05 -18.38 8.20
CA GLY A 55 -41.29 -17.84 8.76
C GLY A 55 -41.51 -16.38 8.34
N GLU A 56 -42.46 -16.17 7.42
CA GLU A 56 -42.99 -14.88 6.98
C GLU A 56 -44.03 -14.32 7.97
N GLY A 57 -44.32 -13.02 7.87
CA GLY A 57 -45.37 -12.27 8.58
C GLY A 57 -44.81 -11.47 9.76
N GLY A 58 -45.06 -10.19 9.96
CA GLY A 58 -46.07 -9.26 9.48
C GLY A 58 -46.18 -8.17 10.56
N LEU A 59 -46.08 -6.91 10.13
CA LEU A 59 -46.41 -5.64 10.81
C LEU A 59 -46.77 -5.66 12.31
N ASP A 60 -46.02 -4.90 13.13
CA ASP A 60 -46.63 -3.82 13.90
C ASP A 60 -45.63 -2.78 14.43
N ARG A 61 -46.01 -1.51 14.25
CA ARG A 61 -45.34 -0.29 14.73
C ARG A 61 -45.63 -0.13 16.23
N VAL A 62 -44.59 -0.09 17.07
CA VAL A 62 -44.66 0.61 18.36
C VAL A 62 -43.33 1.34 18.62
N LEU A 63 -43.40 2.68 18.62
CA LEU A 63 -42.35 3.60 19.04
C LEU A 63 -42.18 3.55 20.56
N PRO A 64 -40.96 3.48 21.12
CA PRO A 64 -40.76 3.74 22.53
C PRO A 64 -40.64 5.25 22.80
N ALA A 65 -41.42 5.69 23.80
CA ALA A 65 -41.56 7.05 24.25
C ALA A 65 -40.26 7.66 24.77
N VAL A 66 -40.01 8.90 24.34
CA VAL A 66 -39.00 9.81 24.86
C VAL A 66 -39.38 10.22 26.28
N THR A 67 -38.64 9.76 27.29
CA THR A 67 -38.76 10.25 28.66
C THR A 67 -38.04 11.59 28.80
N ARG A 68 -38.83 12.65 28.94
CA ARG A 68 -38.40 14.02 29.26
C ARG A 68 -37.77 14.06 30.66
N ARG A 69 -36.52 14.52 30.75
CA ARG A 69 -35.93 15.01 32.01
C ARG A 69 -36.58 16.34 32.41
N PRO A 70 -36.97 16.57 33.68
CA PRO A 70 -37.39 17.87 34.15
C PRO A 70 -36.20 18.84 34.25
N ARG A 71 -36.40 20.05 33.74
CA ARG A 71 -35.53 21.21 33.89
C ARG A 71 -35.54 21.67 35.34
N GLY A 72 -34.37 21.75 35.99
CA GLY A 72 -34.20 22.48 37.24
C GLY A 72 -34.33 24.00 37.03
N PRO A 73 -34.84 24.77 38.01
CA PRO A 73 -35.05 26.20 37.85
C PRO A 73 -33.75 27.01 37.93
N ALA A 74 -33.68 28.03 37.10
CA ALA A 74 -32.66 29.08 37.06
C ALA A 74 -32.79 30.05 38.26
N PRO A 75 -31.74 30.82 38.59
CA PRO A 75 -31.67 31.61 39.82
C PRO A 75 -32.40 32.96 39.71
N ALA A 76 -32.91 33.45 40.85
CA ALA A 76 -33.53 34.77 41.03
C ALA A 76 -32.73 35.58 42.12
N PRO A 77 -32.94 36.90 42.31
CA PRO A 77 -31.89 37.91 42.15
C PRO A 77 -31.48 38.69 43.43
N ARG A 78 -30.38 39.45 43.27
CA ARG A 78 -29.80 40.56 44.05
C ARG A 78 -30.46 40.98 45.39
N ARG A 79 -29.62 41.15 46.42
CA ARG A 79 -29.69 42.29 47.35
C ARG A 79 -28.33 42.99 47.50
N VAL A 80 -28.36 44.28 47.19
CA VAL A 80 -27.36 45.29 47.54
C VAL A 80 -27.63 45.69 48.99
N GLY A 81 -26.62 45.61 49.84
CA GLY A 81 -26.65 46.13 51.21
C GLY A 81 -25.47 47.06 51.39
N ALA A 82 -25.76 48.36 51.46
CA ALA A 82 -24.81 49.41 51.78
C ALA A 82 -24.76 49.59 53.31
N THR A 83 -23.54 49.63 53.86
CA THR A 83 -23.26 50.28 55.15
C THR A 83 -21.90 50.97 55.06
N GLY A 84 -21.89 52.31 55.18
CA GLY A 84 -20.71 53.14 55.46
C GLY A 84 -20.13 52.81 56.85
N ALA A 85 -18.97 53.30 57.30
CA ALA A 85 -18.08 54.41 56.96
C ALA A 85 -16.72 54.14 57.70
N PRO A 86 -15.78 55.09 57.85
CA PRO A 86 -15.10 55.88 56.84
C PRO A 86 -13.56 55.67 56.81
N TYR A 87 -13.03 56.10 55.67
CA TYR A 87 -11.64 56.36 55.31
C TYR A 87 -10.93 57.32 56.29
N ARG A 88 -9.77 56.91 56.82
CA ARG A 88 -8.89 57.75 57.65
C ARG A 88 -7.71 58.24 56.80
N SER A 89 -7.78 59.50 56.37
CA SER A 89 -6.65 60.21 55.78
C SER A 89 -5.76 60.79 56.89
N SER A 90 -4.49 60.39 56.94
CA SER A 90 -3.47 61.15 57.68
C SER A 90 -2.38 61.57 56.70
N ARG A 91 -2.42 62.85 56.31
CA ARG A 91 -1.26 63.57 55.78
C ARG A 91 -0.26 63.76 56.93
N ARG A 92 1.00 63.40 56.70
CA ARG A 92 2.16 64.02 57.36
C ARG A 92 3.24 64.21 56.31
N GLU A 93 3.73 65.44 56.25
CA GLU A 93 4.79 65.97 55.40
C GLU A 93 6.17 65.34 55.69
N PRO A 94 7.14 65.50 54.76
CA PRO A 94 8.43 64.80 54.81
C PRO A 94 9.50 65.60 55.56
N PRO A 95 10.55 64.95 56.08
CA PRO A 95 11.80 65.63 56.40
C PRO A 95 12.84 65.45 55.29
N THR A 96 13.65 66.50 55.21
CA THR A 96 14.70 66.86 54.25
C THR A 96 16.00 66.06 54.36
N ARG A 97 16.66 65.93 53.18
CA ARG A 97 18.12 65.89 52.89
C ARG A 97 19.06 65.02 53.75
N ALA A 98 19.69 64.06 53.08
CA ALA A 98 21.14 63.85 53.16
C ALA A 98 21.68 63.45 51.77
N LEU A 99 22.79 64.09 51.40
CA LEU A 99 23.58 63.93 50.18
C LEU A 99 24.45 62.68 50.28
N ASP A 100 24.58 61.94 49.17
CA ASP A 100 25.76 61.12 48.79
C ASP A 100 25.61 60.86 47.27
N LEU A 101 26.28 61.63 46.41
CA LEU A 101 27.60 61.39 45.81
C LEU A 101 27.67 60.17 44.86
N GLU A 102 28.01 60.49 43.60
CA GLU A 102 28.50 59.64 42.50
C GLU A 102 27.54 58.73 41.73
N SER A 103 26.78 59.36 40.81
CA SER A 103 26.27 58.68 39.61
C SER A 103 27.32 58.69 38.49
N THR A 104 28.12 57.64 38.39
CA THR A 104 28.89 57.31 37.18
C THR A 104 27.92 56.99 36.04
N PRO A 105 28.12 57.50 34.80
CA PRO A 105 27.26 57.12 33.70
C PRO A 105 27.57 55.66 33.31
N ARG A 106 26.68 54.73 33.67
CA ARG A 106 26.72 53.37 33.10
C ARG A 106 26.51 53.50 31.61
N ARG A 107 27.62 53.39 30.86
CA ARG A 107 27.64 52.99 29.45
C ARG A 107 26.70 51.78 29.30
N THR A 108 25.50 52.02 28.78
CA THR A 108 24.66 50.97 28.22
C THR A 108 25.38 50.46 26.98
N VAL A 109 26.25 49.46 27.16
CA VAL A 109 26.73 48.66 26.04
C VAL A 109 25.49 47.97 25.48
N PRO A 110 25.06 48.25 24.23
CA PRO A 110 24.02 47.46 23.61
C PRO A 110 24.60 46.05 23.52
N ARG A 111 24.02 45.12 24.28
CA ARG A 111 24.35 43.71 24.15
C ARG A 111 23.75 43.26 22.81
N MET A 112 24.42 43.60 21.70
CA MET A 112 24.28 42.94 20.41
C MET A 112 24.81 41.52 20.60
N ALA A 113 24.08 40.70 21.34
CA ALA A 113 24.10 39.27 21.18
C ALA A 113 23.11 38.94 20.06
N GLU A 114 23.34 39.51 18.88
CA GLU A 114 22.86 38.93 17.64
C GLU A 114 23.70 37.69 17.41
N ARG A 115 23.40 36.64 18.19
CA ARG A 115 23.70 35.28 17.75
C ARG A 115 22.90 35.15 16.46
N ALA A 116 23.59 35.31 15.32
CA ALA A 116 23.13 34.83 14.05
C ALA A 116 22.60 33.41 14.29
N ARG A 117 21.27 33.28 14.40
CA ARG A 117 20.64 31.98 14.52
C ARG A 117 20.92 31.36 13.17
N VAL A 118 21.93 30.48 13.10
CA VAL A 118 22.09 29.52 12.01
C VAL A 118 20.67 29.03 11.70
N GLY A 119 20.18 29.39 10.51
CA GLY A 119 18.76 29.43 10.21
C GLY A 119 18.10 28.11 10.60
N THR A 120 17.34 28.11 11.68
CA THR A 120 16.63 26.90 12.09
C THR A 120 15.63 26.59 11.00
N LEU A 121 15.72 25.41 10.40
CA LEU A 121 14.83 24.94 9.33
C LEU A 121 13.36 25.28 9.68
N PRO A 122 12.55 25.86 8.75
CA PRO A 122 11.23 26.40 9.06
C PRO A 122 10.30 25.42 9.79
N TRP A 123 10.31 24.14 9.40
CA TRP A 123 9.51 23.09 10.02
C TRP A 123 9.90 22.73 11.47
N ARG A 124 11.07 23.19 11.96
CA ARG A 124 11.48 23.02 13.38
C ARG A 124 10.78 24.03 14.30
N GLN A 125 10.32 25.15 13.75
CA GLN A 125 9.60 26.19 14.50
C GLN A 125 8.13 25.85 14.75
N LEU A 126 7.57 24.87 14.02
CA LEU A 126 6.18 24.44 14.14
C LEU A 126 5.83 23.95 15.55
N GLY A 127 4.62 24.29 15.99
CA GLY A 127 4.01 23.80 17.22
C GLY A 127 3.63 22.31 17.13
N ALA A 128 3.38 21.68 18.28
CA ALA A 128 3.01 20.26 18.33
C ALA A 128 1.72 19.94 17.55
N ARG A 129 0.72 20.83 17.60
CA ARG A 129 -0.55 20.67 16.87
C ARG A 129 -0.35 20.72 15.36
N GLN A 130 0.40 21.73 14.89
CA GLN A 130 0.75 21.90 13.47
C GLN A 130 1.53 20.70 12.93
N VAL A 131 2.54 20.21 13.66
CA VAL A 131 3.29 19.01 13.25
C VAL A 131 2.38 17.78 13.17
N ASN A 132 1.48 17.58 14.15
CA ASN A 132 0.56 16.45 14.11
C ASN A 132 -0.44 16.56 12.95
N LEU A 133 -0.96 17.76 12.66
CA LEU A 133 -1.83 18.01 11.52
C LEU A 133 -1.13 17.70 10.20
N LEU A 134 0.10 18.18 10.01
CA LEU A 134 0.87 17.89 8.79
C LEU A 134 1.17 16.41 8.61
N LEU A 135 1.49 15.69 9.70
CA LEU A 135 1.71 14.24 9.64
C LEU A 135 0.42 13.49 9.29
N GLU A 136 -0.71 13.90 9.86
CA GLU A 136 -2.01 13.32 9.54
C GLU A 136 -2.36 13.52 8.06
N VAL A 137 -2.22 14.75 7.56
CA VAL A 137 -2.40 15.06 6.13
C VAL A 137 -1.43 14.26 5.26
N ALA A 138 -0.16 14.15 5.64
CA ALA A 138 0.83 13.39 4.88
C ALA A 138 0.51 11.88 4.86
N ILE A 139 0.05 11.29 5.97
CA ILE A 139 -0.36 9.87 6.02
C ILE A 139 -1.60 9.65 5.13
N VAL A 140 -2.63 10.49 5.25
CA VAL A 140 -3.84 10.40 4.41
C VAL A 140 -3.49 10.56 2.93
N THR A 141 -2.61 11.51 2.61
CA THR A 141 -2.12 11.72 1.24
C THR A 141 -1.35 10.50 0.75
N ALA A 142 -0.47 9.91 1.56
CA ALA A 142 0.28 8.71 1.20
C ALA A 142 -0.66 7.52 0.93
N ILE A 143 -1.68 7.31 1.77
CA ILE A 143 -2.68 6.24 1.56
C ILE A 143 -3.45 6.48 0.24
N ALA A 144 -4.00 7.69 0.05
CA ALA A 144 -4.80 8.01 -1.14
C ALA A 144 -3.98 7.89 -2.44
N THR A 145 -2.76 8.45 -2.46
CA THR A 145 -1.86 8.39 -3.62
C THR A 145 -1.35 6.98 -3.87
N GLY A 146 -1.09 6.19 -2.82
CA GLY A 146 -0.68 4.78 -2.93
C GLY A 146 -1.79 3.90 -3.52
N LEU A 147 -3.02 4.02 -3.03
CA LEU A 147 -4.19 3.31 -3.59
C LEU A 147 -4.47 3.73 -5.04
N THR A 148 -4.27 5.01 -5.37
CA THR A 148 -4.47 5.51 -6.74
C THR A 148 -3.39 4.97 -7.68
N SER A 149 -2.11 4.97 -7.26
CA SER A 149 -1.02 4.35 -8.03
C SER A 149 -1.28 2.85 -8.22
N TRP A 150 -1.76 2.17 -7.20
CA TRP A 150 -2.16 0.75 -7.27
C TRP A 150 -3.26 0.48 -8.31
N ALA A 151 -4.25 1.37 -8.45
CA ALA A 151 -5.39 1.19 -9.35
C ALA A 151 -5.10 1.60 -10.81
N VAL A 152 -4.20 2.56 -11.04
CA VAL A 152 -3.96 3.16 -12.36
C VAL A 152 -2.78 2.50 -13.06
N GLY A 153 -3.02 1.90 -14.24
CA GLY A 153 -1.99 1.27 -15.10
C GLY A 153 -1.42 2.16 -16.20
N THR A 154 -1.93 3.38 -16.33
CA THR A 154 -1.52 4.33 -17.37
C THR A 154 -0.36 5.22 -16.90
N GLY A 155 0.30 5.91 -17.84
CA GLY A 155 1.44 6.79 -17.54
C GLY A 155 1.17 7.90 -16.52
N TRP A 156 -0.11 8.22 -16.24
CA TRP A 156 -0.53 9.14 -15.18
C TRP A 156 -0.11 8.67 -13.78
N SER A 157 0.06 7.36 -13.57
CA SER A 157 0.53 6.81 -12.31
C SER A 157 1.89 7.37 -11.87
N ARG A 158 2.71 7.92 -12.78
CA ARG A 158 3.97 8.60 -12.43
C ARG A 158 3.77 9.70 -11.36
N TRP A 159 2.70 10.49 -11.50
CA TRP A 159 2.43 11.63 -10.63
C TRP A 159 1.93 11.17 -9.27
N TRP A 160 1.11 10.12 -9.25
CA TRP A 160 0.62 9.48 -8.02
C TRP A 160 1.75 8.82 -7.25
N THR A 161 2.64 8.07 -7.93
CA THR A 161 3.82 7.44 -7.32
C THR A 161 4.78 8.50 -6.76
N PHE A 162 5.02 9.59 -7.50
CA PHE A 162 5.86 10.69 -7.01
C PHE A 162 5.24 11.38 -5.79
N ALA A 163 3.94 11.72 -5.84
CA ALA A 163 3.23 12.32 -4.71
C ALA A 163 3.23 11.40 -3.47
N HIS A 164 3.10 10.09 -3.67
CA HIS A 164 3.21 9.08 -2.61
C HIS A 164 4.60 9.10 -1.96
N ALA A 165 5.66 9.12 -2.77
CA ALA A 165 7.04 9.22 -2.28
C ALA A 165 7.27 10.51 -1.47
N VAL A 166 6.83 11.66 -1.98
CA VAL A 166 6.94 12.94 -1.28
C VAL A 166 6.16 12.93 0.04
N ALA A 167 4.95 12.37 0.06
CA ALA A 167 4.15 12.25 1.27
C ALA A 167 4.85 11.36 2.33
N GLY A 168 5.38 10.20 1.94
CA GLY A 168 6.14 9.30 2.81
C GLY A 168 7.43 9.95 3.35
N LEU A 169 8.20 10.62 2.49
CA LEU A 169 9.43 11.31 2.90
C LEU A 169 9.16 12.53 3.78
N THR A 170 8.01 13.20 3.62
CA THR A 170 7.57 14.28 4.51
C THR A 170 7.42 13.78 5.95
N LEU A 171 7.01 12.53 6.16
CA LEU A 171 6.96 11.91 7.49
C LEU A 171 8.35 11.85 8.12
N LEU A 172 9.39 11.50 7.35
CA LEU A 172 10.78 11.47 7.83
C LEU A 172 11.30 12.87 8.16
N VAL A 173 11.04 13.84 7.28
CA VAL A 173 11.43 15.25 7.50
C VAL A 173 10.83 15.79 8.80
N LEU A 174 9.57 15.45 9.08
CA LEU A 174 8.85 15.88 10.28
C LEU A 174 9.12 15.01 11.52
N ALA A 175 9.72 13.83 11.38
CA ALA A 175 9.93 12.87 12.47
C ALA A 175 10.71 13.49 13.65
N GLY A 176 11.75 14.27 13.37
CA GLY A 176 12.53 14.95 14.42
C GLY A 176 11.74 16.05 15.15
N SER A 177 10.79 16.71 14.48
CA SER A 177 9.88 17.67 15.11
C SER A 177 8.82 16.94 15.95
N LYS A 178 8.25 15.83 15.44
CA LYS A 178 7.32 14.96 16.18
C LYS A 178 7.93 14.39 17.44
N TYR A 179 9.17 13.90 17.34
CA TYR A 179 9.89 13.35 18.48
C TYR A 179 10.05 14.38 19.60
N ARG A 180 10.56 15.58 19.26
CA ARG A 180 10.83 16.64 20.22
C ARG A 180 9.56 17.23 20.84
N ARG A 181 8.53 17.47 20.04
CA ARG A 181 7.32 18.21 20.45
C ARG A 181 6.24 17.32 21.08
N SER A 182 6.15 16.05 20.66
CA SER A 182 5.04 15.17 21.03
C SER A 182 5.50 13.90 21.74
N VAL A 183 6.50 13.18 21.19
CA VAL A 183 6.93 11.87 21.74
C VAL A 183 7.65 12.05 23.07
N ARG A 184 8.71 12.88 23.14
CA ARG A 184 9.51 13.07 24.35
C ARG A 184 8.68 13.55 25.55
N PRO A 185 7.80 14.57 25.43
CA PRO A 185 6.90 14.94 26.53
C PRO A 185 5.85 13.86 26.83
N GLY A 186 5.36 13.13 25.82
CA GLY A 186 4.38 12.06 25.99
C GLY A 186 4.91 10.87 26.79
N MET A 187 6.18 10.50 26.57
CA MET A 187 6.83 9.39 27.28
C MET A 187 6.94 9.65 28.80
N ARG A 188 7.08 10.91 29.20
CA ARG A 188 7.15 11.33 30.61
C ARG A 188 5.83 11.16 31.37
N ARG A 189 4.68 11.00 30.70
CA ARG A 189 3.35 10.96 31.33
C ARG A 189 2.90 9.58 31.83
N GLY A 190 3.78 8.58 31.89
CA GLY A 190 3.52 7.29 32.57
C GLY A 190 2.44 6.35 32.01
N ARG A 191 1.68 6.73 30.97
CA ARG A 191 0.54 5.91 30.47
C ARG A 191 1.01 4.65 29.75
N LEU A 192 0.48 3.47 30.11
CA LEU A 192 0.80 2.19 29.44
C LEU A 192 0.56 2.21 27.92
N SER A 193 -0.52 2.88 27.48
CA SER A 193 -0.84 3.04 26.05
C SER A 193 0.19 3.83 25.24
N ARG A 194 1.22 4.42 25.87
CA ARG A 194 2.33 5.06 25.15
C ARG A 194 3.06 4.07 24.24
N TRP A 195 3.21 2.82 24.68
CA TRP A 195 3.93 1.79 23.93
C TRP A 195 3.23 1.43 22.63
N LEU A 196 1.89 1.45 22.62
CA LEU A 196 1.13 1.24 21.39
C LEU A 196 1.33 2.38 20.38
N SER A 197 1.50 3.63 20.86
CA SER A 197 1.86 4.76 19.98
C SER A 197 3.31 4.68 19.49
N VAL A 198 4.22 4.13 20.29
CA VAL A 198 5.61 3.87 19.87
C VAL A 198 5.63 2.77 18.82
N ALA A 199 4.93 1.65 19.06
CA ALA A 199 4.79 0.55 18.10
C ALA A 199 4.20 1.05 16.77
N PHE A 200 3.16 1.88 16.81
CA PHE A 200 2.61 2.52 15.62
C PHE A 200 3.66 3.36 14.88
N GLY A 201 4.41 4.22 15.59
CA GLY A 201 5.45 5.04 14.99
C GLY A 201 6.60 4.24 14.39
N VAL A 202 7.02 3.15 15.04
CA VAL A 202 8.01 2.19 14.52
C VAL A 202 7.47 1.48 13.28
N GLY A 203 6.20 1.06 13.29
CA GLY A 203 5.55 0.47 12.13
C GLY A 203 5.52 1.42 10.94
N VAL A 204 5.15 2.69 11.14
CA VAL A 204 5.19 3.71 10.08
C VAL A 204 6.60 3.89 9.52
N LEU A 205 7.62 3.92 10.38
CA LEU A 205 9.01 3.97 9.94
C LEU A 205 9.39 2.74 9.11
N ALA A 206 8.98 1.55 9.54
CA ALA A 206 9.23 0.31 8.81
C ALA A 206 8.54 0.31 7.43
N VAL A 207 7.31 0.81 7.31
CA VAL A 207 6.63 1.01 6.01
C VAL A 207 7.46 1.91 5.10
N VAL A 208 7.93 3.06 5.59
CA VAL A 208 8.76 3.98 4.79
C VAL A 208 10.07 3.33 4.36
N VAL A 209 10.74 2.59 5.25
CA VAL A 209 11.97 1.84 4.93
C VAL A 209 11.71 0.78 3.86
N LEU A 210 10.63 0.00 3.96
CA LEU A 210 10.26 -0.99 2.94
C LEU A 210 9.98 -0.33 1.59
N GLY A 211 9.34 0.84 1.59
CA GLY A 211 9.10 1.63 0.37
C GLY A 211 10.42 2.08 -0.28
N LEU A 212 11.39 2.53 0.52
CA LEU A 212 12.72 2.89 0.04
C LEU A 212 13.50 1.68 -0.48
N LEU A 213 13.47 0.55 0.23
CA LEU A 213 14.12 -0.69 -0.20
C LEU A 213 13.56 -1.19 -1.53
N HIS A 214 12.24 -1.12 -1.70
CA HIS A 214 11.58 -1.46 -2.96
C HIS A 214 11.93 -0.47 -4.06
N SER A 215 11.90 0.84 -3.77
CA SER A 215 12.24 1.85 -4.77
C SER A 215 13.68 1.60 -5.22
N THR A 216 14.67 1.70 -4.35
CA THR A 216 16.08 1.58 -4.74
C THR A 216 16.45 0.22 -5.36
N GLY A 217 15.59 -0.79 -5.22
CA GLY A 217 15.89 -2.17 -5.61
C GLY A 217 16.89 -2.83 -4.69
N SER A 218 17.19 -2.22 -3.52
CA SER A 218 18.11 -2.78 -2.53
C SER A 218 17.56 -4.04 -1.88
N TRP A 219 16.23 -4.20 -1.85
CA TRP A 219 15.60 -5.48 -1.56
C TRP A 219 14.30 -5.61 -2.33
N TRP A 220 14.19 -6.69 -3.10
CA TRP A 220 13.01 -6.95 -3.93
C TRP A 220 11.95 -7.79 -3.24
N GLY A 221 12.37 -8.73 -2.41
CA GLY A 221 11.52 -9.79 -1.89
C GLY A 221 12.25 -11.11 -1.75
N VAL A 222 11.53 -12.14 -1.28
CA VAL A 222 11.95 -13.54 -1.27
C VAL A 222 10.79 -14.39 -1.80
N GLY A 223 11.02 -15.13 -2.88
CA GLY A 223 9.97 -15.90 -3.55
C GLY A 223 8.83 -15.01 -4.06
N TYR A 224 7.59 -15.32 -3.68
CA TYR A 224 6.39 -14.55 -4.02
C TYR A 224 6.18 -13.30 -3.14
N TRP A 225 6.94 -13.17 -2.05
CA TRP A 225 6.82 -12.08 -1.09
C TRP A 225 7.70 -10.90 -1.48
N SER A 226 7.12 -9.87 -2.08
CA SER A 226 7.87 -8.67 -2.48
C SER A 226 7.94 -7.62 -1.38
N ALA A 227 8.94 -6.72 -1.49
CA ALA A 227 9.08 -5.57 -0.64
C ALA A 227 7.86 -4.65 -0.71
N LEU A 228 7.28 -4.47 -1.90
CA LEU A 228 6.05 -3.69 -2.08
C LEU A 228 4.83 -4.36 -1.45
N TRP A 229 4.71 -5.68 -1.56
CA TRP A 229 3.63 -6.42 -0.92
C TRP A 229 3.72 -6.31 0.60
N THR A 230 4.93 -6.45 1.16
CA THR A 230 5.21 -6.24 2.59
C THR A 230 4.85 -4.82 3.04
N HIS A 231 5.26 -3.82 2.25
CA HIS A 231 4.96 -2.41 2.49
C HIS A 231 3.45 -2.17 2.58
N PHE A 232 2.69 -2.68 1.60
CA PHE A 232 1.24 -2.55 1.55
C PHE A 232 0.56 -3.27 2.73
N LEU A 233 0.91 -4.54 2.98
CA LEU A 233 0.31 -5.31 4.07
C LEU A 233 0.55 -4.65 5.43
N LEU A 234 1.78 -4.21 5.68
CA LEU A 234 2.11 -3.53 6.93
C LEU A 234 1.34 -2.21 7.04
N ALA A 235 1.27 -1.41 5.98
CA ALA A 235 0.49 -0.18 5.97
C ALA A 235 -0.99 -0.43 6.28
N PHE A 236 -1.59 -1.46 5.68
CA PHE A 236 -2.97 -1.88 5.95
C PHE A 236 -3.18 -2.28 7.42
N CYS A 237 -2.31 -3.13 7.98
CA CYS A 237 -2.35 -3.54 9.37
C CYS A 237 -2.17 -2.38 10.37
N LEU A 238 -1.54 -1.27 9.95
CA LEU A 238 -1.38 -0.07 10.78
C LEU A 238 -2.60 0.86 10.75
N VAL A 239 -3.58 0.67 9.86
CA VAL A 239 -4.78 1.53 9.78
C VAL A 239 -5.59 1.50 11.09
N PRO A 240 -5.90 0.34 11.71
CA PRO A 240 -6.57 0.31 13.01
C PRO A 240 -5.79 1.04 14.10
N LEU A 241 -4.46 0.93 14.10
CA LEU A 241 -3.59 1.63 15.05
C LEU A 241 -3.57 3.14 14.81
N LEU A 242 -3.64 3.59 13.56
CA LEU A 242 -3.79 5.00 13.21
C LEU A 242 -5.12 5.54 13.75
N VAL A 243 -6.24 4.85 13.49
CA VAL A 243 -7.57 5.25 13.97
C VAL A 243 -7.58 5.32 15.49
N TRP A 244 -7.05 4.30 16.16
CA TRP A 244 -6.88 4.29 17.61
C TRP A 244 -5.99 5.43 18.10
N HIS A 245 -4.88 5.72 17.42
CA HIS A 245 -3.95 6.77 17.83
C HIS A 245 -4.60 8.16 17.73
N VAL A 246 -5.27 8.46 16.62
CA VAL A 246 -5.94 9.75 16.38
C VAL A 246 -7.09 9.96 17.38
N THR A 247 -7.89 8.93 17.64
CA THR A 247 -9.03 9.01 18.58
C THR A 247 -8.59 9.08 20.04
N SER A 248 -7.53 8.35 20.43
CA SER A 248 -7.02 8.34 21.81
C SER A 248 -6.10 9.52 22.13
N ARG A 249 -5.50 10.16 21.12
CA ARG A 249 -4.54 11.28 21.25
C ARG A 249 -4.91 12.46 20.35
N PRO A 250 -6.14 13.01 20.43
CA PRO A 250 -6.60 14.02 19.49
C PRO A 250 -5.74 15.29 19.57
N SER A 251 -5.25 15.74 18.41
CA SER A 251 -4.39 16.92 18.26
C SER A 251 -5.16 18.24 18.46
N ARG A 252 -6.49 18.23 18.24
CA ARG A 252 -7.43 19.38 18.34
C ARG A 252 -6.84 20.66 17.73
N PRO A 253 -6.58 20.68 16.41
CA PRO A 253 -6.14 21.88 15.71
C PRO A 253 -7.21 22.97 15.83
N ARG A 254 -6.77 24.21 15.99
CA ARG A 254 -7.63 25.40 16.06
C ARG A 254 -7.39 26.25 14.81
N ALA A 255 -8.34 27.12 14.46
CA ALA A 255 -8.17 28.07 13.35
C ALA A 255 -6.88 28.90 13.48
N VAL A 256 -6.48 29.24 14.71
CA VAL A 256 -5.22 29.96 14.99
C VAL A 256 -3.95 29.16 14.67
N ASP A 257 -4.03 27.84 14.55
CA ASP A 257 -2.90 26.99 14.13
C ASP A 257 -2.71 27.05 12.60
N LEU A 258 -3.71 27.50 11.84
CA LEU A 258 -3.67 27.72 10.39
C LEU A 258 -3.07 29.09 10.08
N ASP A 259 -1.81 29.27 10.44
CA ASP A 259 -1.10 30.54 10.28
C ASP A 259 -0.03 30.48 9.17
N ARG A 260 0.61 31.61 8.91
CA ARG A 260 1.74 31.71 7.98
C ARG A 260 2.88 30.73 8.34
N ARG A 261 3.04 30.37 9.61
CA ARG A 261 4.08 29.44 10.04
C ARG A 261 3.76 28.02 9.61
N LEU A 262 2.50 27.58 9.71
CA LEU A 262 2.05 26.30 9.17
C LEU A 262 2.30 26.23 7.67
N LEU A 263 1.89 27.27 6.92
CA LEU A 263 2.06 27.31 5.47
C LEU A 263 3.54 27.23 5.07
N LEU A 264 4.39 28.10 5.63
CA LEU A 264 5.81 28.14 5.29
C LEU A 264 6.57 26.91 5.82
N GLY A 265 6.28 26.47 7.04
CA GLY A 265 6.92 25.32 7.66
C GLY A 265 6.52 24.00 6.99
N GLY A 266 5.23 23.82 6.72
CA GLY A 266 4.69 22.67 5.99
C GLY A 266 5.17 22.64 4.55
N GLY A 267 5.07 23.77 3.84
CA GLY A 267 5.58 23.92 2.47
C GLY A 267 7.08 23.63 2.38
N ALA A 268 7.88 24.14 3.32
CA ALA A 268 9.31 23.83 3.36
C ALA A 268 9.60 22.34 3.66
N ALA A 269 8.79 21.67 4.49
CA ALA A 269 8.96 20.24 4.76
C ALA A 269 8.63 19.39 3.52
N VAL A 270 7.54 19.70 2.83
CA VAL A 270 7.15 19.03 1.57
C VAL A 270 8.18 19.31 0.48
N GLY A 271 8.65 20.55 0.36
CA GLY A 271 9.70 20.92 -0.59
C GLY A 271 11.00 20.17 -0.32
N ALA A 272 11.43 20.06 0.94
CA ALA A 272 12.59 19.25 1.31
C ALA A 272 12.41 17.77 1.00
N ALA A 273 11.21 17.22 1.21
CA ALA A 273 10.89 15.84 0.84
C ALA A 273 10.90 15.62 -0.68
N ALA A 274 10.42 16.57 -1.47
CA ALA A 274 10.48 16.52 -2.93
C ALA A 274 11.91 16.59 -3.47
N VAL A 275 12.76 17.46 -2.89
CA VAL A 275 14.19 17.49 -3.20
C VAL A 275 14.84 16.15 -2.87
N LEU A 276 14.54 15.58 -1.70
CA LEU A 276 15.07 14.27 -1.29
C LEU A 276 14.63 13.15 -2.26
N ALA A 277 13.36 13.13 -2.67
CA ALA A 277 12.87 12.17 -3.68
C ALA A 277 13.67 12.28 -4.99
N GLY A 278 13.84 13.50 -5.50
CA GLY A 278 14.63 13.76 -6.71
C GLY A 278 16.10 13.36 -6.54
N THR A 279 16.71 13.62 -5.38
CA THR A 279 18.09 13.20 -5.07
C THR A 279 18.22 11.68 -5.07
N VAL A 280 17.26 10.94 -4.51
CA VAL A 280 17.25 9.48 -4.54
C VAL A 280 17.23 8.99 -5.99
N GLU A 281 16.33 9.51 -6.84
CA GLU A 281 16.27 9.09 -8.24
C GLU A 281 17.54 9.45 -9.04
N VAL A 282 18.15 10.61 -8.79
CA VAL A 282 19.42 11.00 -9.43
C VAL A 282 20.55 10.07 -8.97
N ALA A 283 20.61 9.78 -7.68
CA ALA A 283 21.61 8.85 -7.13
C ALA A 283 21.43 7.44 -7.69
N GLU A 284 20.20 6.96 -7.85
CA GLU A 284 19.92 5.65 -8.44
C GLU A 284 20.47 5.54 -9.86
N ARG A 285 20.21 6.56 -10.70
CA ARG A 285 20.73 6.63 -12.07
C ARG A 285 22.25 6.76 -12.11
N ALA A 286 22.84 7.56 -11.23
CA ALA A 286 24.29 7.74 -11.16
C ALA A 286 25.02 6.48 -10.70
N LEU A 287 24.41 5.70 -9.80
CA LEU A 287 24.98 4.47 -9.25
C LEU A 287 24.62 3.22 -10.07
N GLY A 288 23.71 3.32 -11.04
CA GLY A 288 23.27 2.20 -11.87
C GLY A 288 22.60 1.07 -11.07
N VAL A 289 21.90 1.40 -9.98
CA VAL A 289 21.17 0.40 -9.19
C VAL A 289 19.83 0.06 -9.84
N ALA A 290 19.26 -1.10 -9.52
CA ALA A 290 18.01 -1.60 -10.12
C ALA A 290 16.84 -0.60 -10.06
N GLY A 291 16.81 0.28 -9.04
CA GLY A 291 15.85 1.37 -8.93
C GLY A 291 15.80 2.34 -10.12
N ALA A 292 16.89 2.48 -10.89
CA ALA A 292 16.97 3.39 -12.02
C ALA A 292 16.02 3.02 -13.17
N ASP A 293 15.75 1.72 -13.35
CA ASP A 293 14.98 1.16 -14.47
C ASP A 293 13.52 0.86 -14.09
N ARG A 294 13.07 1.39 -12.95
CA ARG A 294 11.68 1.26 -12.51
C ARG A 294 10.72 1.87 -13.52
N ARG A 295 9.57 1.21 -13.66
CA ARG A 295 8.41 1.76 -14.34
C ARG A 295 7.81 2.92 -13.51
N PHE A 296 7.01 3.75 -14.15
CA PHE A 296 6.30 4.87 -13.51
C PHE A 296 5.35 4.46 -12.36
N THR A 297 4.98 3.18 -12.29
CA THR A 297 4.22 2.56 -11.20
C THR A 297 5.08 2.18 -9.99
N GLY A 298 6.40 2.37 -10.08
CA GLY A 298 7.38 1.86 -9.13
C GLY A 298 7.83 0.43 -9.41
N SER A 299 7.21 -0.25 -10.39
CA SER A 299 7.47 -1.66 -10.63
C SER A 299 8.84 -1.93 -11.29
N HIS A 300 9.50 -3.05 -10.98
CA HIS A 300 10.76 -3.47 -11.62
C HIS A 300 10.53 -4.56 -12.67
N GLU A 301 11.39 -4.59 -13.69
CA GLU A 301 11.34 -5.57 -14.77
C GLU A 301 11.73 -6.97 -14.26
N ILE A 302 10.96 -8.00 -14.64
CA ILE A 302 11.31 -9.39 -14.41
C ILE A 302 10.88 -10.26 -15.60
N GLY A 303 11.85 -10.85 -16.29
CA GLY A 303 11.64 -11.97 -17.21
C GLY A 303 10.87 -11.60 -18.48
N SER A 304 10.98 -10.36 -18.96
CA SER A 304 10.35 -9.96 -20.21
C SER A 304 10.86 -10.80 -21.37
N PHE A 305 9.92 -11.29 -22.18
CA PHE A 305 10.14 -12.23 -23.28
C PHE A 305 10.81 -13.55 -22.87
N ASP A 306 10.88 -13.83 -21.56
CA ASP A 306 11.31 -15.09 -20.97
C ASP A 306 10.20 -15.61 -20.04
N PRO A 307 9.23 -16.37 -20.58
CA PRO A 307 8.12 -16.83 -19.79
C PRO A 307 8.49 -17.76 -18.65
N ALA A 308 9.69 -18.36 -18.68
CA ALA A 308 10.15 -19.18 -17.58
C ALA A 308 10.58 -18.38 -16.35
N ARG A 309 10.93 -17.12 -16.55
CA ARG A 309 11.32 -16.19 -15.47
C ARG A 309 10.20 -15.24 -15.07
N MET A 310 9.10 -15.19 -15.81
CA MET A 310 7.94 -14.39 -15.44
C MET A 310 7.38 -14.88 -14.09
N PRO A 311 7.18 -14.00 -13.08
CA PRO A 311 6.68 -14.43 -11.79
C PRO A 311 5.26 -15.01 -11.85
N THR A 312 5.07 -16.12 -11.14
CA THR A 312 3.75 -16.73 -10.91
C THR A 312 3.16 -16.17 -9.64
N VAL A 313 2.24 -15.21 -9.76
CA VAL A 313 1.47 -14.65 -8.63
C VAL A 313 -0.02 -14.87 -8.85
N SER A 314 -0.75 -15.25 -7.82
CA SER A 314 -2.22 -15.28 -7.84
C SER A 314 -2.80 -14.02 -7.19
N TRP A 315 -4.02 -13.68 -7.56
CA TRP A 315 -4.83 -12.74 -6.79
C TRP A 315 -5.35 -13.45 -5.53
N ILE A 316 -5.79 -12.69 -4.52
CA ILE A 316 -6.15 -13.16 -3.17
C ILE A 316 -6.86 -14.54 -3.20
N ASP A 317 -6.20 -15.54 -2.61
CA ASP A 317 -6.66 -16.93 -2.47
C ASP A 317 -7.10 -17.66 -3.77
N ASP A 318 -6.73 -17.15 -4.95
CA ASP A 318 -6.92 -17.85 -6.22
C ASP A 318 -5.87 -18.97 -6.36
N GLU A 319 -6.28 -20.21 -6.10
CA GLU A 319 -5.43 -21.39 -6.30
C GLU A 319 -5.47 -21.83 -7.77
N SER A 320 -4.31 -22.30 -8.26
CA SER A 320 -4.23 -22.82 -9.61
C SER A 320 -5.02 -24.13 -9.73
N PRO A 321 -5.96 -24.27 -10.68
CA PRO A 321 -6.68 -25.53 -10.91
C PRO A 321 -5.72 -26.68 -11.23
N ASP A 322 -6.02 -27.88 -10.75
CA ASP A 322 -5.21 -29.09 -11.02
C ASP A 322 -5.30 -29.53 -12.48
N ASP A 323 -6.51 -29.50 -13.03
CA ASP A 323 -6.76 -29.76 -14.44
C ASP A 323 -6.76 -28.44 -15.22
N VAL A 324 -5.94 -28.38 -16.26
CA VAL A 324 -5.84 -27.27 -17.21
C VAL A 324 -5.78 -27.79 -18.64
N ASP A 325 -6.29 -29.00 -18.88
CA ASP A 325 -6.32 -29.62 -20.21
C ASP A 325 -7.18 -28.77 -21.17
N PRO A 326 -6.59 -28.23 -22.25
CA PRO A 326 -7.35 -27.43 -23.23
C PRO A 326 -8.46 -28.22 -23.93
N ALA A 327 -8.40 -29.56 -23.98
CA ALA A 327 -9.42 -30.38 -24.63
C ALA A 327 -10.72 -30.49 -23.84
N THR A 328 -10.67 -30.36 -22.52
CA THR A 328 -11.81 -30.49 -21.60
C THR A 328 -12.22 -29.16 -20.97
N TRP A 329 -11.51 -28.07 -21.29
CA TRP A 329 -11.70 -26.78 -20.64
C TRP A 329 -13.08 -26.16 -20.94
N PRO A 330 -13.88 -25.83 -19.91
CA PRO A 330 -15.29 -25.40 -20.08
C PRO A 330 -15.38 -23.90 -20.38
N LEU A 331 -14.89 -23.47 -21.54
CA LEU A 331 -14.95 -22.07 -21.96
C LEU A 331 -16.27 -21.73 -22.64
N VAL A 332 -16.98 -20.74 -22.09
CA VAL A 332 -18.21 -20.19 -22.65
C VAL A 332 -17.98 -18.75 -23.10
N ILE A 333 -18.28 -18.43 -24.35
CA ILE A 333 -18.24 -17.06 -24.87
C ILE A 333 -19.60 -16.72 -25.46
N ALA A 334 -20.19 -15.61 -24.99
CA ALA A 334 -21.51 -15.15 -25.43
C ALA A 334 -22.59 -16.26 -25.37
N GLY A 335 -22.55 -17.08 -24.31
CA GLY A 335 -23.47 -18.20 -24.09
C GLY A 335 -23.25 -19.44 -24.96
N ARG A 336 -22.12 -19.53 -25.67
CA ARG A 336 -21.76 -20.70 -26.49
C ARG A 336 -20.49 -21.36 -25.97
N ASP A 337 -20.45 -22.68 -25.98
CA ASP A 337 -19.23 -23.42 -25.72
C ASP A 337 -18.22 -23.18 -26.85
N VAL A 338 -16.97 -22.87 -26.49
CA VAL A 338 -15.88 -22.60 -27.42
C VAL A 338 -14.71 -23.53 -27.09
N ALA A 339 -14.25 -24.32 -28.06
CA ALA A 339 -13.08 -25.16 -27.86
C ALA A 339 -11.82 -24.29 -27.80
N VAL A 340 -10.90 -24.58 -26.88
CA VAL A 340 -9.62 -23.84 -26.80
C VAL A 340 -8.81 -23.97 -28.09
N ALA A 341 -8.93 -25.11 -28.79
CA ALA A 341 -8.29 -25.33 -30.08
C ALA A 341 -8.72 -24.30 -31.15
N ASP A 342 -9.96 -23.83 -31.12
CA ASP A 342 -10.46 -22.82 -32.06
C ASP A 342 -9.78 -21.46 -31.80
N LEU A 343 -9.55 -21.12 -30.52
CA LEU A 343 -8.78 -19.93 -30.17
C LEU A 343 -7.31 -20.05 -30.60
N VAL A 344 -6.68 -21.21 -30.40
CA VAL A 344 -5.30 -21.47 -30.83
C VAL A 344 -5.15 -21.32 -32.34
N ALA A 345 -6.11 -21.78 -33.13
CA ALA A 345 -6.07 -21.71 -34.59
C ALA A 345 -6.05 -20.28 -35.15
N VAL A 346 -6.63 -19.31 -34.42
CA VAL A 346 -6.75 -17.91 -34.86
C VAL A 346 -5.93 -16.93 -34.02
N ALA A 347 -5.28 -17.40 -32.96
CA ALA A 347 -4.43 -16.60 -32.08
C ALA A 347 -3.27 -15.95 -32.85
N ARG A 348 -2.96 -14.71 -32.48
CA ARG A 348 -1.90 -13.91 -33.09
C ARG A 348 -0.95 -13.41 -32.00
N PRO A 349 0.36 -13.29 -32.27
CA PRO A 349 1.28 -12.67 -31.33
C PRO A 349 0.93 -11.20 -31.06
N VAL A 350 0.75 -10.86 -29.78
CA VAL A 350 0.48 -9.50 -29.29
C VAL A 350 1.45 -9.18 -28.17
N ALA A 351 2.24 -8.12 -28.34
CA ALA A 351 3.09 -7.62 -27.28
C ALA A 351 2.23 -7.02 -26.15
N GLY A 352 2.33 -7.59 -24.96
CA GLY A 352 1.53 -7.18 -23.80
C GLY A 352 2.37 -7.11 -22.54
N ARG A 353 2.36 -5.94 -21.89
CA ARG A 353 3.06 -5.72 -20.62
C ARG A 353 2.13 -5.87 -19.42
N LEU A 354 2.38 -6.89 -18.63
CA LEU A 354 1.73 -7.12 -17.34
C LEU A 354 2.47 -6.32 -16.26
N ASP A 355 1.81 -5.32 -15.68
CA ASP A 355 2.32 -4.53 -14.56
C ASP A 355 1.60 -4.94 -13.26
N CYS A 356 2.26 -5.80 -12.49
CA CYS A 356 1.72 -6.35 -11.26
C CYS A 356 1.66 -5.30 -10.15
N THR A 357 0.61 -5.36 -9.34
CA THR A 357 0.48 -4.56 -8.13
C THR A 357 1.42 -5.02 -7.01
N GLY A 358 2.00 -6.22 -7.12
CA GLY A 358 3.08 -6.71 -6.28
C GLY A 358 4.43 -6.08 -6.58
N GLY A 359 4.49 -5.14 -7.54
CA GLY A 359 5.65 -4.31 -7.78
C GLY A 359 6.55 -4.81 -8.88
N TRP A 360 6.23 -5.85 -9.64
CA TRP A 360 7.05 -6.22 -10.81
C TRP A 360 6.26 -6.00 -12.09
N TRP A 361 6.95 -5.89 -13.21
CA TRP A 361 6.35 -5.93 -14.54
C TRP A 361 7.11 -6.87 -15.46
N SER A 362 6.41 -7.43 -16.42
CA SER A 362 6.99 -8.30 -17.46
C SER A 362 6.27 -8.06 -18.77
N GLU A 363 7.02 -7.91 -19.86
CA GLU A 363 6.46 -7.83 -21.21
C GLU A 363 6.62 -9.16 -21.92
N GLN A 364 5.55 -9.67 -22.53
CA GLN A 364 5.58 -10.94 -23.26
C GLN A 364 4.94 -10.75 -24.64
N SER A 365 5.28 -11.65 -25.55
CA SER A 365 4.51 -11.85 -26.78
C SER A 365 3.43 -12.89 -26.51
N TRP A 366 2.19 -12.46 -26.34
CA TRP A 366 1.04 -13.32 -26.04
C TRP A 366 0.42 -13.84 -27.33
N ASP A 367 0.14 -15.13 -27.41
CA ASP A 367 -0.62 -15.71 -28.52
C ASP A 367 -2.11 -15.56 -28.17
N ALA A 368 -2.77 -14.57 -28.78
CA ALA A 368 -4.05 -14.07 -28.28
C ALA A 368 -5.04 -13.66 -29.38
N VAL A 369 -6.34 -13.64 -29.01
CA VAL A 369 -7.47 -13.22 -29.84
C VAL A 369 -8.16 -12.03 -29.17
N PRO A 370 -8.40 -10.90 -29.87
CA PRO A 370 -9.07 -9.74 -29.27
C PRO A 370 -10.52 -10.07 -28.93
N LEU A 371 -11.04 -9.51 -27.83
CA LEU A 371 -12.43 -9.76 -27.41
C LEU A 371 -13.43 -9.29 -28.47
N SER A 372 -13.11 -8.24 -29.24
CA SER A 372 -13.98 -7.77 -30.34
C SER A 372 -14.17 -8.78 -31.48
N GLU A 373 -13.27 -9.77 -31.64
CA GLU A 373 -13.45 -10.87 -32.59
C GLU A 373 -14.28 -12.02 -32.00
N LEU A 374 -14.45 -12.05 -30.67
CA LEU A 374 -15.10 -13.13 -29.93
C LEU A 374 -16.53 -12.79 -29.49
N ILE A 375 -16.80 -11.51 -29.22
CA ILE A 375 -18.10 -11.02 -28.75
C ILE A 375 -18.40 -9.64 -29.30
N ASP A 376 -19.61 -9.46 -29.86
CA ASP A 376 -20.10 -8.14 -30.26
C ASP A 376 -20.54 -7.37 -29.02
N ALA A 377 -19.73 -6.40 -28.62
CA ALA A 377 -19.98 -5.56 -27.45
C ALA A 377 -20.71 -4.25 -27.79
N ALA A 378 -21.26 -4.12 -29.00
CA ALA A 378 -22.04 -2.94 -29.38
C ALA A 378 -23.23 -2.72 -28.43
N GLY A 379 -23.35 -1.50 -27.89
CA GLY A 379 -24.43 -1.13 -26.97
C GLY A 379 -24.27 -1.66 -25.53
N ALA A 380 -23.33 -2.57 -25.25
CA ALA A 380 -23.07 -3.07 -23.91
C ALA A 380 -22.33 -2.05 -23.04
N ARG A 381 -22.53 -2.12 -21.71
CA ARG A 381 -21.82 -1.27 -20.74
C ARG A 381 -20.47 -1.87 -20.34
N SER A 382 -20.41 -3.19 -20.21
CA SER A 382 -19.18 -3.92 -19.92
C SER A 382 -19.20 -5.34 -20.48
N ILE A 383 -18.03 -5.97 -20.48
CA ILE A 383 -17.81 -7.39 -20.76
C ILE A 383 -17.35 -8.01 -19.44
N ARG A 384 -18.12 -8.96 -18.92
CA ARG A 384 -17.77 -9.76 -17.75
C ARG A 384 -16.86 -10.89 -18.18
N VAL A 385 -15.69 -10.98 -17.56
CA VAL A 385 -14.75 -12.10 -17.72
C VAL A 385 -14.63 -12.79 -16.37
N ARG A 386 -14.80 -14.13 -16.36
CA ARG A 386 -14.84 -14.94 -15.13
C ARG A 386 -13.82 -16.07 -15.17
N SER A 387 -13.11 -16.25 -14.06
CA SER A 387 -12.23 -17.37 -13.76
C SER A 387 -13.02 -18.57 -13.24
N VAL A 388 -12.50 -19.78 -13.42
CA VAL A 388 -13.00 -20.99 -12.75
C VAL A 388 -13.00 -20.84 -11.21
N THR A 389 -12.13 -20.00 -10.67
CA THR A 389 -11.99 -19.71 -9.23
C THR A 389 -13.08 -18.78 -8.68
N GLY A 390 -14.00 -18.30 -9.53
CA GLY A 390 -15.03 -17.33 -9.11
C GLY A 390 -14.59 -15.88 -9.15
N TYR A 391 -13.30 -15.60 -9.39
CA TYR A 391 -12.82 -14.25 -9.60
C TYR A 391 -13.33 -13.68 -10.95
N GLU A 392 -13.88 -12.47 -10.93
CA GLU A 392 -14.40 -11.81 -12.13
C GLU A 392 -14.00 -10.33 -12.22
N ARG A 393 -13.98 -9.82 -13.45
CA ARG A 393 -13.81 -8.40 -13.75
C ARG A 393 -14.75 -7.96 -14.86
N LEU A 394 -15.26 -6.74 -14.72
CA LEU A 394 -16.01 -6.03 -15.76
C LEU A 394 -15.08 -5.16 -16.58
N VAL A 395 -14.74 -5.60 -17.80
CA VAL A 395 -13.96 -4.84 -18.78
C VAL A 395 -14.87 -3.84 -19.48
N PRO A 396 -14.47 -2.58 -19.75
CA PRO A 396 -15.31 -1.67 -20.54
C PRO A 396 -15.54 -2.24 -21.94
N ALA A 397 -16.78 -2.21 -22.43
CA ALA A 397 -17.11 -2.70 -23.77
C ALA A 397 -16.29 -2.01 -24.87
N ARG A 398 -16.02 -0.71 -24.72
CA ARG A 398 -15.16 0.08 -25.61
C ARG A 398 -13.69 -0.41 -25.70
N ASP A 399 -13.23 -1.21 -24.74
CA ASP A 399 -11.86 -1.73 -24.69
C ASP A 399 -11.76 -3.14 -25.30
N ALA A 400 -12.83 -3.66 -25.93
CA ALA A 400 -12.88 -5.02 -26.49
C ALA A 400 -11.79 -5.29 -27.54
N ALA A 401 -11.46 -4.29 -28.37
CA ALA A 401 -10.43 -4.42 -29.41
C ALA A 401 -8.99 -4.40 -28.85
N SER A 402 -8.80 -3.89 -27.62
CA SER A 402 -7.51 -3.77 -26.95
C SER A 402 -7.37 -4.69 -25.73
N THR A 403 -8.29 -5.64 -25.58
CA THR A 403 -8.29 -6.68 -24.55
C THR A 403 -8.40 -8.03 -25.25
N TYR A 404 -7.68 -9.04 -24.77
CA TYR A 404 -7.50 -10.30 -25.50
C TYR A 404 -7.67 -11.51 -24.60
N LEU A 405 -8.16 -12.62 -25.16
CA LEU A 405 -7.93 -13.95 -24.57
C LEU A 405 -6.64 -14.52 -25.15
N ALA A 406 -5.69 -14.87 -24.27
CA ALA A 406 -4.46 -15.54 -24.65
C ALA A 406 -4.52 -17.02 -24.30
N VAL A 407 -3.92 -17.82 -25.18
CA VAL A 407 -3.78 -19.29 -25.07
C VAL A 407 -2.31 -19.74 -25.06
N GLY A 408 -1.39 -18.81 -25.32
CA GLY A 408 0.05 -19.03 -25.25
C GLY A 408 0.84 -17.75 -25.00
N TYR A 409 2.14 -17.91 -24.85
CA TYR A 409 3.12 -16.83 -24.92
C TYR A 409 4.44 -17.36 -25.47
N GLY A 410 5.19 -16.51 -26.19
CA GLY A 410 6.49 -16.90 -26.74
C GLY A 410 6.44 -18.12 -27.67
N GLY A 411 5.28 -18.43 -28.27
CA GLY A 411 5.09 -19.61 -29.10
C GLY A 411 4.88 -20.92 -28.32
N GLU A 412 4.77 -20.87 -27.00
CA GLU A 412 4.46 -22.01 -26.12
C GLU A 412 3.07 -21.87 -25.50
N PRO A 413 2.38 -23.00 -25.19
CA PRO A 413 1.17 -22.95 -24.39
C PRO A 413 1.39 -22.27 -23.03
N LEU A 414 0.34 -21.64 -22.50
CA LEU A 414 0.37 -21.10 -21.14
C LEU A 414 0.75 -22.21 -20.14
N ARG A 415 1.56 -21.87 -19.14
CA ARG A 415 1.77 -22.75 -17.98
C ARG A 415 0.64 -22.61 -16.99
N ARG A 416 0.38 -23.68 -16.22
CA ARG A 416 -0.66 -23.78 -15.18
C ARG A 416 -0.77 -22.50 -14.34
N GLY A 417 0.34 -22.08 -13.71
CA GLY A 417 0.40 -20.89 -12.86
C GLY A 417 0.21 -19.54 -13.58
N HIS A 418 0.39 -19.49 -14.89
CA HIS A 418 0.19 -18.29 -15.71
C HIS A 418 -1.21 -18.19 -16.31
N GLY A 419 -2.12 -19.09 -15.93
CA GLY A 419 -3.53 -19.06 -16.33
C GLY A 419 -3.87 -19.98 -17.49
N ALA A 420 -3.12 -21.07 -17.68
CA ALA A 420 -3.48 -22.08 -18.67
C ALA A 420 -4.87 -22.68 -18.41
N PRO A 421 -5.63 -23.05 -19.44
CA PRO A 421 -5.28 -22.92 -20.85
C PRO A 421 -5.66 -21.56 -21.46
N VAL A 422 -6.48 -20.76 -20.76
CA VAL A 422 -6.98 -19.46 -21.26
C VAL A 422 -6.85 -18.38 -20.18
N ARG A 423 -6.26 -17.24 -20.54
CA ARG A 423 -6.18 -16.06 -19.67
C ARG A 423 -6.62 -14.79 -20.38
N LEU A 424 -7.00 -13.78 -19.61
CA LEU A 424 -7.18 -12.42 -20.09
C LEU A 424 -5.83 -11.69 -20.14
N VAL A 425 -5.60 -10.99 -21.24
CA VAL A 425 -4.50 -10.05 -21.47
C VAL A 425 -5.11 -8.66 -21.64
N ALA A 426 -4.81 -7.76 -20.70
CA ALA A 426 -5.41 -6.43 -20.63
C ALA A 426 -4.31 -5.34 -20.57
N PRO A 427 -3.66 -5.03 -21.70
CA PRO A 427 -2.66 -3.97 -21.77
C PRO A 427 -3.20 -2.65 -21.22
N SER A 428 -2.32 -1.82 -20.66
CA SER A 428 -2.64 -0.56 -19.94
C SER A 428 -3.41 -0.69 -18.62
N ARG A 429 -3.82 -1.91 -18.24
CA ARG A 429 -4.42 -2.23 -16.93
C ARG A 429 -3.39 -2.87 -16.00
N ARG A 430 -3.58 -2.69 -14.69
CA ARG A 430 -2.76 -3.33 -13.65
C ARG A 430 -3.10 -4.82 -13.50
N GLY A 431 -2.21 -5.58 -12.87
CA GLY A 431 -2.31 -7.03 -12.69
C GLY A 431 -3.68 -7.62 -12.31
N PRO A 432 -4.48 -7.02 -11.41
CA PRO A 432 -5.80 -7.56 -11.04
C PRO A 432 -6.79 -7.69 -12.21
N TRP A 433 -6.56 -6.97 -13.31
CA TRP A 433 -7.37 -7.06 -14.52
C TRP A 433 -7.00 -8.25 -15.41
N TRP A 434 -5.85 -8.89 -15.19
CA TRP A 434 -5.33 -9.96 -16.05
C TRP A 434 -5.75 -11.32 -15.52
N ILE A 435 -7.06 -11.60 -15.63
CA ILE A 435 -7.70 -12.82 -15.13
C ILE A 435 -7.03 -14.06 -15.69
N LYS A 436 -6.81 -15.06 -14.83
CA LYS A 436 -6.27 -16.36 -15.19
C LYS A 436 -7.42 -17.39 -15.21
N TRP A 437 -7.21 -18.51 -15.91
CA TRP A 437 -8.16 -19.63 -15.90
C TRP A 437 -9.58 -19.22 -16.30
N VAL A 438 -9.68 -18.47 -17.40
CA VAL A 438 -10.94 -17.91 -17.88
C VAL A 438 -11.86 -19.01 -18.36
N VAL A 439 -13.09 -19.04 -17.85
CA VAL A 439 -14.15 -19.98 -18.23
C VAL A 439 -15.38 -19.29 -18.83
N ALA A 440 -15.55 -17.98 -18.65
CA ALA A 440 -16.67 -17.28 -19.27
C ALA A 440 -16.33 -15.85 -19.70
N VAL A 441 -16.86 -15.45 -20.86
CA VAL A 441 -16.85 -14.07 -21.39
C VAL A 441 -18.25 -13.71 -21.87
N GLU A 442 -18.87 -12.73 -21.23
CA GLU A 442 -20.29 -12.37 -21.44
C GLU A 442 -20.48 -10.85 -21.43
N LEU A 443 -21.55 -10.35 -22.06
CA LEU A 443 -21.96 -8.96 -21.91
C LEU A 443 -22.62 -8.72 -20.55
N ASP A 444 -22.46 -7.51 -20.01
CA ASP A 444 -23.02 -7.15 -18.71
C ASP A 444 -23.51 -5.69 -18.70
N ASP A 445 -24.69 -5.48 -18.12
CA ASP A 445 -25.35 -4.18 -17.99
C ASP A 445 -24.76 -3.34 -16.84
N ARG A 446 -24.02 -3.97 -15.92
CA ARG A 446 -23.31 -3.24 -14.88
C ARG A 446 -22.20 -2.39 -15.52
N PRO A 447 -21.94 -1.18 -14.97
CA PRO A 447 -20.85 -0.38 -15.47
C PRO A 447 -19.51 -1.01 -15.08
N TRP A 448 -18.51 -0.91 -15.96
CA TRP A 448 -17.16 -1.47 -15.75
C TRP A 448 -16.45 -1.00 -14.47
N TRP A 449 -16.83 0.13 -13.89
CA TRP A 449 -16.23 0.61 -12.63
C TRP A 449 -16.86 -0.03 -11.39
N PHE A 450 -17.97 -0.75 -11.54
CA PHE A 450 -18.57 -1.55 -10.47
C PHE A 450 -17.83 -2.88 -10.38
N GLN A 451 -16.92 -2.99 -9.42
CA GLN A 451 -16.03 -4.12 -9.26
C GLN A 451 -16.27 -4.77 -7.90
N VAL A 452 -16.47 -6.08 -7.89
CA VAL A 452 -16.41 -6.85 -6.64
C VAL A 452 -14.93 -7.05 -6.27
N PRO A 453 -14.51 -6.76 -5.02
CA PRO A 453 -13.12 -6.87 -4.63
C PRO A 453 -12.66 -8.31 -4.42
N PHE A 454 -13.60 -9.23 -4.17
CA PHE A 454 -13.35 -10.63 -3.84
C PHE A 454 -14.13 -11.56 -4.79
N PRO A 455 -13.65 -12.81 -5.00
CA PRO A 455 -14.45 -13.86 -5.60
C PRO A 455 -15.79 -13.99 -4.87
N THR A 456 -16.86 -14.27 -5.62
CA THR A 456 -18.23 -14.31 -5.06
C THR A 456 -18.79 -15.73 -4.93
N THR A 457 -17.96 -16.74 -5.20
CA THR A 457 -18.33 -18.16 -5.21
C THR A 457 -17.27 -18.98 -4.51
#